data_AF-A0A951ZD08-F1
#
_entry.id   AF-A0A951ZD08-F1
#
_cell.length_a   1.000
_cell.length_b   1.000
_cell.length_c   1.000
_cell.angle_alpha   90.00
_cell.angle_beta   90.00
_cell.angle_gamma   90.00
#
_symmetry.space_group_name_H-M   'P 1'
#
loop_
_entity.id
_entity.type
_entity.pdbx_description
1 polymer ?
#
loop_
_entity_poly.entity_id
_entity_poly.type
_entity_poly.pdbx_seq_one_letter_code
_entity_poly.pdbx_strand_id
1 'polypeptide(L)' 'MTFRILGPHERGRFSPDAWGHLLALNGAGLLNAAELEQVIERAMVQLDGRIALDDLRALLEGAGYGDSVTLPDAGTMH' A
#
# COMPACT_ATOMS: atom_id res chain seq x y z
N MET A 1 -17.87 -5.00 -7.24
CA MET A 1 -16.55 -5.07 -6.58
C MET A 1 -16.76 -5.68 -5.20
N THR A 2 -16.48 -6.97 -5.03
CA THR A 2 -16.61 -7.64 -3.73
C THR A 2 -15.35 -7.36 -2.93
N PHE A 3 -15.44 -6.54 -1.88
CA PHE A 3 -14.35 -6.42 -0.90
C PHE A 3 -14.08 -7.82 -0.35
N ARG A 4 -12.92 -8.41 -0.64
CA ARG A 4 -12.49 -9.60 0.08
C ARG A 4 -12.30 -9.17 1.53
N ILE A 5 -13.11 -9.72 2.42
CA ILE A 5 -12.90 -9.55 3.86
C ILE A 5 -11.57 -10.24 4.13
N LEU A 6 -10.51 -9.44 4.31
CA LEU A 6 -9.18 -9.95 4.64
C LEU A 6 -9.32 -10.86 5.87
N GLY A 7 -8.84 -12.09 5.78
CA GLY A 7 -8.89 -13.03 6.88
C GLY A 7 -8.14 -12.47 8.10
N PRO A 8 -8.55 -12.82 9.34
CA PRO A 8 -7.89 -12.35 10.55
C PRO A 8 -6.38 -12.70 10.57
N HIS A 9 -5.99 -13.77 9.87
CA HIS A 9 -4.60 -14.19 9.70
C HIS A 9 -3.79 -13.22 8.83
N GLU A 10 -4.37 -12.73 7.75
CA GLU A 10 -3.71 -11.81 6.82
C GLU A 10 -3.53 -10.45 7.48
N ARG A 11 -4.59 -9.94 8.11
CA ARG A 11 -4.54 -8.69 8.89
C ARG A 11 -3.55 -8.79 10.07
N GLY A 12 -3.45 -9.97 10.68
CA GLY A 12 -2.55 -10.21 11.82
C GLY A 12 -1.06 -10.14 11.48
N ARG A 13 -0.67 -10.26 10.20
CA ARG A 13 0.73 -10.11 9.78
C ARG A 13 1.18 -8.65 9.75
N PHE A 14 0.26 -7.73 9.47
CA PHE A 14 0.57 -6.30 9.44
C PHE A 14 0.62 -5.72 10.85
N SER A 15 1.64 -4.89 11.11
CA SER A 15 1.60 -4.00 12.26
C SER A 15 0.39 -3.05 12.18
N PRO A 16 -0.14 -2.56 13.32
CA PRO A 16 -1.29 -1.66 13.31
C PRO A 16 -1.01 -0.38 12.51
N ASP A 17 0.24 0.09 12.52
CA ASP A 17 0.68 1.28 11.81
C ASP A 17 0.73 1.04 10.28
N ALA A 18 1.30 -0.08 9.83
CA ALA A 18 1.29 -0.49 8.43
C ALA A 18 -0.15 -0.65 7.89
N TRP A 19 -1.03 -1.27 8.68
CA TRP A 19 -2.43 -1.43 8.30
C TRP A 19 -3.16 -0.09 8.21
N GLY A 20 -2.92 0.81 9.18
CA GLY A 20 -3.46 2.17 9.17
C GLY A 20 -3.03 2.95 7.92
N HIS A 21 -1.77 2.79 7.50
CA HIS A 21 -1.23 3.43 6.31
C HIS A 21 -1.93 2.97 5.03
N LEU A 22 -2.14 1.66 4.85
CA LEU A 22 -2.91 1.12 3.71
C LEU A 22 -4.33 1.69 3.63
N LEU A 23 -5.02 1.76 4.79
CA LEU A 23 -6.36 2.34 4.85
C LEU A 23 -6.36 3.83 4.55
N ALA A 24 -5.33 4.57 4.99
CA ALA A 24 -5.18 5.99 4.69
C ALA A 24 -4.99 6.22 3.18
N LEU A 25 -4.16 5.41 2.52
CA LEU A 25 -3.95 5.49 1.07
C LEU A 25 -5.23 5.16 0.30
N ASN A 26 -5.98 4.13 0.74
CA ASN A 26 -7.26 3.80 0.13
C ASN A 26 -8.33 4.88 0.36
N GLY A 27 -8.42 5.43 1.58
CA GLY A 27 -9.33 6.52 1.92
C GLY A 27 -8.99 7.83 1.20
N ALA A 28 -7.71 8.07 0.89
CA ALA A 28 -7.25 9.19 0.09
C ALA A 28 -7.46 9.00 -1.43
N GLY A 29 -7.89 7.81 -1.86
CA GLY A 29 -8.06 7.48 -3.28
C GLY A 29 -6.74 7.22 -4.03
N LEU A 30 -5.61 7.13 -3.32
CA LEU A 30 -4.29 6.78 -3.88
C LEU A 30 -4.20 5.28 -4.22
N LEU A 31 -4.98 4.45 -3.53
CA LEU A 31 -5.16 3.04 -3.85
C LEU A 31 -6.65 2.74 -4.00
N ASN A 32 -7.06 2.20 -5.14
CA ASN A 32 -8.38 1.61 -5.25
C ASN A 32 -8.44 0.23 -4.58
N ALA A 33 -9.63 -0.37 -4.49
CA ALA A 33 -9.81 -1.66 -3.82
C ALA A 33 -8.95 -2.80 -4.41
N ALA A 34 -8.79 -2.84 -5.75
CA ALA A 34 -7.97 -3.86 -6.40
C ALA A 34 -6.48 -3.62 -6.19
N GLU A 35 -6.02 -2.36 -6.21
CA GLU A 35 -4.62 -2.02 -5.94
C GLU A 35 -4.24 -2.35 -4.49
N LEU A 36 -5.14 -2.07 -3.55
CA LEU A 36 -4.97 -2.46 -2.15
C LEU A 36 -4.81 -3.98 -1.99
N GLU A 37 -5.67 -4.78 -2.64
CA GLU A 37 -5.55 -6.23 -2.64
C GLU A 37 -4.18 -6.69 -3.20
N GLN A 38 -3.75 -6.13 -4.34
CA GLN A 38 -2.46 -6.46 -4.94
C GLN A 38 -1.27 -6.10 -4.05
N VAL A 39 -1.31 -4.96 -3.37
CA VAL A 39 -0.27 -4.56 -2.41
C VAL A 39 -0.21 -5.55 -1.25
N ILE A 40 -1.36 -5.94 -0.71
CA ILE A 40 -1.43 -6.92 0.40
C ILE A 40 -0.87 -8.28 -0.03
N GLU A 41 -1.29 -8.79 -1.20
CA GLU A 41 -0.77 -10.06 -1.74
C GLU A 41 0.75 -10.00 -1.95
N ARG A 42 1.26 -8.93 -2.56
CA ARG A 42 2.70 -8.75 -2.77
C ARG A 42 3.47 -8.64 -1.46
N ALA A 43 2.92 -7.96 -0.45
CA ALA A 43 3.55 -7.87 0.85
C ALA A 43 3.61 -9.23 1.55
N MET A 44 2.55 -10.04 1.47
CA MET A 44 2.53 -11.38 2.07
C MET A 44 3.48 -12.38 1.39
N VAL A 45 3.71 -12.21 0.07
CA VAL A 45 4.62 -13.06 -0.71
C VAL A 45 6.08 -12.63 -0.55
N GLN A 46 6.36 -11.33 -0.52
CA GLN A 46 7.73 -10.81 -0.52
C GLN A 46 8.31 -10.64 0.88
N LEU A 47 7.47 -10.40 1.90
CA LEU A 47 7.91 -10.14 3.25
C LEU A 47 7.61 -11.36 4.14
N ASP A 48 8.64 -11.85 4.82
CA ASP A 48 8.51 -12.92 5.79
C ASP A 48 8.14 -12.37 7.18
N GLY A 49 7.36 -13.13 7.95
CA GLY A 49 7.00 -12.73 9.31
C GLY A 49 6.02 -11.54 9.39
N ARG A 50 6.29 -10.63 10.34
CA ARG A 50 5.46 -9.45 10.63
C ARG A 50 5.87 -8.28 9.74
N ILE A 51 4.90 -7.68 9.08
CA ILE A 51 5.08 -6.56 8.13
C ILE A 51 5.00 -5.23 8.90
N ALA A 52 6.13 -4.55 9.05
CA ALA A 52 6.20 -3.22 9.65
C ALA A 52 5.87 -2.14 8.61
N LEU A 53 5.65 -0.90 9.07
CA LEU A 53 5.39 0.23 8.17
C LEU A 53 6.60 0.46 7.23
N ASP A 54 7.81 0.35 7.74
CA ASP A 54 9.03 0.61 6.97
C ASP A 54 9.16 -0.35 5.76
N ASP A 55 8.99 -1.66 6.00
CA ASP A 55 8.97 -2.68 4.94
C ASP A 55 7.86 -2.42 3.91
N LEU A 56 6.67 -2.03 4.40
CA LEU A 56 5.54 -1.71 3.53
C LEU A 56 5.84 -0.48 2.65
N ARG A 57 6.46 0.56 3.22
CA ARG A 57 6.86 1.76 2.45
C ARG A 57 7.88 1.38 1.39
N ALA A 58 8.92 0.64 1.74
CA ALA A 58 9.91 0.15 0.78
C ALA A 58 9.25 -0.66 -0.37
N LEU A 59 8.24 -1.47 -0.06
CA LEU A 59 7.47 -2.22 -1.06
C LEU A 59 6.62 -1.30 -1.95
N LEU A 60 5.98 -0.29 -1.38
CA LEU A 60 5.16 0.69 -2.11
C LEU A 60 6.01 1.56 -3.04
N GLU A 61 7.16 2.03 -2.57
CA GLU A 61 8.17 2.74 -3.37
C GLU A 61 8.60 1.88 -4.57
N GLY A 62 8.99 0.62 -4.32
CA GLY A 62 9.38 -0.32 -5.38
C GLY A 62 8.25 -0.70 -6.35
N ALA A 63 6.99 -0.52 -5.96
CA ALA A 63 5.82 -0.73 -6.80
C ALA A 63 5.37 0.54 -7.55
N GLY A 64 6.02 1.68 -7.34
CA GLY A 64 5.71 2.95 -8.01
C GLY A 64 4.63 3.79 -7.30
N TYR A 65 4.17 3.39 -6.11
CA TYR A 65 3.24 4.17 -5.31
C TYR A 65 3.94 5.30 -4.52
N GLY A 66 5.26 5.22 -4.38
CA GLY A 66 6.08 6.18 -3.64
C GLY A 66 6.23 7.57 -4.25
N ASP A 67 6.11 7.66 -5.58
CA ASP A 67 6.37 8.90 -6.33
C ASP A 67 5.08 9.69 -6.65
N SER A 68 3.89 9.20 -6.27
CA SER A 68 2.64 9.92 -6.55
C SER A 68 2.42 11.17 -5.68
N VAL A 69 3.35 11.47 -4.76
CA VAL A 69 3.52 12.78 -4.12
C VAL A 69 4.55 13.66 -4.87
N THR A 70 4.91 13.33 -6.10
CA THR A 70 5.48 14.30 -7.02
C THR A 70 4.35 15.22 -7.47
N LEU A 71 4.25 16.37 -6.80
CA LEU A 71 3.55 17.57 -7.30
C LEU A 71 3.79 17.64 -8.82
N PRO A 72 2.75 17.80 -9.66
CA PRO A 72 2.96 17.91 -11.09
C PRO A 72 3.97 19.03 -11.34
N ASP A 73 5.07 18.68 -12.00
CA ASP A 73 6.14 19.61 -12.35
C ASP A 73 5.51 20.81 -13.09
N ALA A 74 5.42 21.93 -12.38
CA ALA A 74 5.04 23.21 -12.94
C ALA A 74 6.26 23.78 -13.66
N GLY A 75 6.66 23.18 -14.79
CA GLY A 75 8.01 23.46 -15.28
C GLY A 75 8.40 22.98 -16.67
N THR A 76 7.52 22.91 -17.67
CA THR A 76 7.98 23.05 -19.07
C THR A 76 6.87 23.63 -19.95
N MET A 77 6.91 24.95 -20.15
CA MET A 77 6.30 25.59 -21.32
C MET A 77 7.36 25.60 -22.44
N HIS A 78 7.00 25.09 -23.62
CA HIS A 78 7.74 25.29 -24.87
C HIS A 78 6.81 25.96 -25.87
#